data_AF-A0A653VI79-F1
#
_entry.id   AF-A0A653VI79-F1
#
_cell.length_a   1.000
_cell.length_b   1.000
_cell.length_c   1.000
_cell.angle_alpha   90.00
_cell.angle_beta   90.00
_cell.angle_gamma   90.00
#
_symmetry.space_group_name_H-M   'P 1'
#
loop_
_entity.id
_entity.type
_entity.pdbx_description
1 polymer ?
#
loop_
_entity_poly.entity_id
_entity_poly.type
_entity_poly.pdbx_seq_one_letter_code
_entity_poly.pdbx_strand_id
1 'polypeptide(L)' 'MRLLHTMLRVGDLDKSIAFYTEVLGMTLLRRKDYPDGQFTLAFVGYGEEAHNSVIKLTYNWWDRWN' A
#
# COMPACT_ATOMS: atom_id res chain seq x y z
N MET A 1 6.59 6.10 -21.81
CA MET A 1 7.13 5.50 -20.55
C MET A 1 6.40 6.16 -19.39
N ARG A 2 5.89 5.41 -18.40
CA ARG A 2 5.10 5.96 -17.27
C ARG A 2 5.54 5.30 -15.96
N LEU A 3 5.64 6.08 -14.88
CA LEU A 3 5.80 5.55 -13.52
C LEU A 3 4.45 4.98 -13.03
N LEU A 4 4.44 3.74 -12.56
CA LEU A 4 3.22 3.07 -12.12
C LEU A 4 3.01 3.22 -10.63
N HIS A 5 4.01 2.84 -9.84
CA HIS A 5 3.96 2.96 -8.39
C HIS A 5 5.35 3.00 -7.77
N THR A 6 5.42 3.58 -6.57
CA THR A 6 6.54 3.41 -5.64
C THR A 6 6.11 2.41 -4.57
N MET A 7 6.96 1.43 -4.26
CA MET A 7 6.67 0.43 -3.23
C MET A 7 7.41 0.79 -1.94
N LEU A 8 6.67 0.79 -0.83
CA LEU A 8 7.22 0.91 0.51
C LEU A 8 6.82 -0.32 1.32
N ARG A 9 7.79 -0.88 2.04
CA ARG A 9 7.51 -1.85 3.09
C ARG A 9 7.11 -1.09 4.34
N VAL A 10 6.06 -1.56 5.00
CA VAL A 10 5.51 -0.91 6.20
C VAL A 10 5.38 -1.93 7.32
N GLY A 11 5.51 -1.45 8.56
CA GLY A 11 5.42 -2.33 9.74
C GLY A 11 4.03 -2.45 10.36
N ASP A 12 3.12 -1.54 10.04
CA ASP A 12 1.72 -1.61 10.43
C ASP A 12 0.87 -1.14 9.24
N LEU A 13 0.17 -2.07 8.59
CA LEU A 13 -0.55 -1.78 7.37
C LEU A 13 -1.72 -0.83 7.60
N ASP A 14 -2.49 -1.03 8.67
CA ASP A 14 -3.70 -0.26 8.92
C ASP A 14 -3.34 1.17 9.34
N LYS A 15 -2.32 1.36 10.20
CA LYS A 15 -1.81 2.71 10.51
C LYS A 15 -1.27 3.41 9.27
N SER A 16 -0.58 2.67 8.40
CA SER A 16 -0.05 3.25 7.16
C SER A 16 -1.20 3.69 6.23
N ILE A 17 -2.21 2.84 6.04
CA ILE A 17 -3.40 3.19 5.25
C ILE A 17 -4.06 4.44 5.85
N ALA A 18 -4.32 4.47 7.16
CA ALA A 18 -4.94 5.62 7.83
C ALA A 18 -4.13 6.90 7.63
N PHE A 19 -2.80 6.85 7.75
CA PHE A 19 -1.95 8.00 7.47
C PHE A 19 -2.13 8.50 6.02
N TYR A 20 -2.07 7.61 5.03
CA TYR A 20 -2.23 8.02 3.63
C TYR A 20 -3.65 8.49 3.31
N THR A 21 -4.70 7.91 3.90
CA THR A 21 -6.08 8.26 3.58
C THR A 21 -6.61 9.44 4.38
N GLU A 22 -6.31 9.53 5.66
CA GLU A 22 -6.88 10.53 6.58
C GLU A 22 -6.02 11.78 6.69
N VAL A 23 -4.68 11.64 6.65
CA VAL A 23 -3.76 12.78 6.77
C VAL A 23 -3.40 13.34 5.40
N LEU A 24 -3.08 12.45 4.44
CA LEU A 24 -2.66 12.87 3.11
C LEU A 24 -3.80 12.91 2.09
N GLY A 25 -5.01 12.48 2.44
CA GLY A 25 -6.19 12.59 1.57
C GLY A 25 -6.16 11.66 0.35
N MET A 26 -5.42 10.56 0.39
CA MET A 26 -5.46 9.53 -0.64
C MET A 26 -6.68 8.60 -0.48
N THR A 27 -6.94 7.79 -1.48
CA THR A 27 -7.95 6.72 -1.43
C THR A 27 -7.26 5.37 -1.38
N LEU A 28 -7.77 4.43 -0.57
CA LEU A 28 -7.42 3.01 -0.67
C LEU A 28 -8.08 2.43 -1.92
N LEU A 29 -7.26 2.15 -2.94
CA LEU A 29 -7.72 1.67 -4.25
C LEU A 29 -7.90 0.15 -4.27
N ARG A 30 -7.00 -0.57 -3.60
CA ARG A 30 -6.98 -2.03 -3.60
C ARG A 30 -6.22 -2.57 -2.40
N ARG A 31 -6.77 -3.59 -1.75
CA ARG A 31 -6.10 -4.40 -0.72
C ARG A 31 -6.18 -5.86 -1.11
N LYS A 32 -5.08 -6.60 -0.97
CA LYS A 32 -5.05 -8.04 -1.28
C LYS A 32 -4.05 -8.77 -0.40
N ASP A 33 -4.51 -9.86 0.20
CA ASP A 33 -3.68 -10.80 0.96
C ASP A 33 -3.12 -11.89 0.05
N TYR A 34 -1.90 -12.32 0.38
CA TYR A 34 -1.21 -13.43 -0.26
C TYR A 34 -0.77 -14.42 0.83
N PRO A 35 -1.67 -15.31 1.29
CA PRO A 35 -1.42 -16.17 2.45
C PRO A 35 -0.20 -17.08 2.30
N ASP A 36 -0.03 -17.69 1.13
CA ASP A 36 1.13 -18.56 0.85
C ASP A 36 2.46 -17.81 0.94
N GLY A 37 2.45 -16.52 0.59
CA GLY A 37 3.60 -15.63 0.71
C GLY A 37 3.72 -14.92 2.06
N GLN A 38 2.70 -15.02 2.91
CA GLN A 38 2.59 -14.35 4.20
C GLN A 38 2.81 -12.82 4.13
N PHE A 39 2.14 -12.17 3.18
CA PHE A 39 2.14 -10.71 3.08
C PHE A 39 0.79 -10.16 2.59
N THR A 40 0.57 -8.88 2.85
CA THR A 40 -0.57 -8.11 2.36
C THR A 40 -0.05 -6.92 1.55
N LEU A 41 -0.73 -6.64 0.43
CA LEU A 41 -0.52 -5.43 -0.36
C LEU A 41 -1.70 -4.48 -0.20
N ALA A 42 -1.41 -3.18 -0.08
CA ALA A 42 -2.40 -2.12 -0.23
C ALA A 42 -1.90 -1.07 -1.23
N PHE A 43 -2.80 -0.55 -2.06
CA PHE A 43 -2.52 0.48 -3.05
C PHE A 43 -3.31 1.73 -2.67
N VAL A 44 -2.61 2.84 -2.45
CA VAL A 44 -3.20 4.13 -2.10
C VAL A 44 -2.75 5.20 -3.09
N GLY A 45 -3.64 6.13 -3.45
CA GLY A 45 -3.30 7.22 -4.35
C GLY A 45 -4.43 8.23 -4.52
N TYR A 46 -4.16 9.28 -5.30
CA TYR A 46 -5.11 10.36 -5.59
C TYR A 46 -6.05 10.08 -6.78
N GLY A 47 -6.03 8.86 -7.31
CA GLY A 47 -6.88 8.43 -8.42
C GLY A 47 -6.55 7.01 -8.87
N GLU A 48 -7.29 6.51 -9.85
CA GLU A 48 -7.20 5.12 -10.30
C GLU A 48 -5.80 4.73 -10.82
N GLU A 49 -5.39 3.48 -10.55
CA GLU A 49 -4.07 2.92 -10.91
C GLU A 49 -3.79 2.99 -12.44
N ALA A 50 -4.84 2.95 -13.27
CA ALA A 50 -4.73 2.99 -14.73
C ALA A 50 -4.14 4.32 -15.24
N HIS A 51 -4.41 5.42 -14.53
CA HIS A 51 -4.09 6.77 -14.96
C HIS A 51 -3.12 7.51 -14.02
N ASN A 52 -2.93 7.04 -12.80
CA ASN A 52 -2.12 7.70 -11.78
C ASN A 52 -0.89 6.86 -11.37
N SER A 53 0.10 7.54 -10.79
CA SER A 53 1.13 6.86 -10.01
C SER A 53 0.63 6.69 -8.58
N VAL A 54 0.76 5.50 -8.02
CA VAL A 54 0.22 5.16 -6.69
C VAL A 54 1.31 4.68 -5.74
N ILE A 55 1.02 4.62 -4.45
CA ILE A 55 1.90 4.01 -3.46
C ILE A 55 1.42 2.58 -3.21
N LYS A 56 2.33 1.62 -3.36
CA LYS A 56 2.11 0.22 -2.97
C LYS A 56 2.73 -0.02 -1.60
N LEU A 57 1.90 -0.21 -0.59
CA LEU A 57 2.29 -0.62 0.74
C LEU A 57 2.39 -2.14 0.78
N THR A 58 3.53 -2.66 1.23
CA THR A 58 3.77 -4.09 1.42
C THR A 58 3.98 -4.37 2.90
N TYR A 59 3.08 -5.15 3.50
CA TYR A 59 3.18 -5.59 4.88
C TYR A 59 3.49 -7.09 4.92
N ASN A 60 4.66 -7.46 5.42
CA ASN A 60 5.01 -8.86 5.66
C ASN A 60 4.51 -9.26 7.06
N TRP A 61 3.87 -10.41 7.19
CA TRP A 61 3.22 -10.80 8.46
C TRP A 61 4.20 -11.20 9.56
N TRP A 62 5.42 -11.61 9.19
CA TRP A 62 6.45 -12.10 10.11
C TRP A 62 7.64 -11.15 10.24
N ASP A 63 7.59 -9.95 9.66
CA ASP A 63 8.78 -9.09 9.59
C ASP A 63 9.34 -8.85 10.99
N ARG A 64 10.60 -9.25 11.21
CA ARG A 64 11.23 -9.23 12.54
C ARG A 64 11.59 -7.81 13.02
N TRP A 65 11.27 -6.80 12.23
CA TRP A 65 11.55 -5.39 12.49
C TRP A 65 10.27 -4.58 12.76
N ASN A 66 9.11 -5.26 12.87
CA ASN A 66 7.84 -4.66 13.27
C ASN A 66 7.66 -4.72 14.79
#